data_AF-A0A1Y1KKU0-F1
#
_entry.id   AF-A0A1Y1KKU0-F1
#
_cell.length_a   1.000
_cell.length_b   1.000
_cell.length_c   1.000
_cell.angle_alpha   90.00
_cell.angle_beta   90.00
_cell.angle_gamma   90.00
#
_symmetry.space_group_name_H-M   'P 1'
#
loop_
_entity.id
_entity.type
_entity.pdbx_description
1 polymer ?
#
loop_
_entity_poly.entity_id
_entity_poly.type
_entity_poly.pdbx_seq_one_letter_code
_entity_poly.pdbx_strand_id
1 'polypeptide(L)'
;DLEPLPKHVVFVLDTSGSMWGQKIQQLIQAMHSIVDQLHETDLISLVEFSSNTKVWDLNNPEKSTWYPRSHRMYYDHDVNTLVTLDNATFPDAFPVNAEIISKAKLAVSSMNADGTTAMYGGLQVALRLVELERKRQDEANDVKRQPIIIFLTDGEPTDASPNDLTTKITEFNSEARRAPIFALSFGDGADREFLQKLSSRNSGFSKRIYEAGDASLQLEDFYRLVSSPLLSDVKFKYESTTATNVTKTVFPIYFGGSEIVVAGICTARFPMPTIEGLGIRGPITLKPIVTTTTTSYMERIWAYLSIRQLLEKKEATEGDENQLKMEALDLALKYNFVTPVSSLVVVKPNDTQAVDAEEAKRRPTFSGFGGTAHYGMQAGVPIGLPGLPGIAGPPGFGSHYGMSAGRPGPPGHRLDTLPLALPEPVSIGPSPSLDPSEVLLSSLLQTFSWLANILQDGMVKTPIGSYKLGINETIPYVPCPKATNNQPGQCKLLHNCHQAVLPTVTDFYDHFCVLKNEFAGVCCPM
;
A
#
# COMPACT_ATOMS: atom_id res chain seq x y z
N ASP A 1 -17.16 8.44 -20.73
CA ASP A 1 -16.66 7.51 -19.69
C ASP A 1 -17.76 7.21 -18.68
N LEU A 2 -17.44 6.53 -17.58
CA LEU A 2 -18.40 6.30 -16.48
C LEU A 2 -18.30 7.45 -15.45
N GLU A 3 -19.45 7.92 -15.00
CA GLU A 3 -19.58 8.92 -13.92
C GLU A 3 -19.52 8.19 -12.56
N PRO A 4 -18.79 8.71 -11.55
CA PRO A 4 -18.75 8.10 -10.22
C PRO A 4 -20.12 8.03 -9.54
N LEU A 5 -20.35 6.92 -8.82
CA LEU A 5 -21.45 6.75 -7.89
C LEU A 5 -21.21 7.62 -6.65
N PRO A 6 -22.20 8.43 -6.23
CA PRO A 6 -22.24 9.01 -4.89
C PRO A 6 -22.06 7.93 -3.81
N LYS A 7 -21.25 8.20 -2.79
CA LYS A 7 -20.89 7.21 -1.77
C LYS A 7 -21.27 7.66 -0.35
N HIS A 8 -21.56 6.68 0.51
CA HIS A 8 -21.64 6.89 1.96
C HIS A 8 -20.41 6.24 2.58
N VAL A 9 -19.47 7.06 3.04
CA VAL A 9 -18.22 6.60 3.64
C VAL A 9 -18.33 6.65 5.16
N VAL A 10 -18.25 5.49 5.78
CA VAL A 10 -18.15 5.35 7.23
C VAL A 10 -16.68 5.10 7.59
N PHE A 11 -16.03 6.12 8.14
CA PHE A 11 -14.67 5.99 8.69
C PHE A 11 -14.78 5.46 10.12
N VAL A 12 -14.09 4.37 10.42
CA VAL A 12 -14.06 3.70 11.72
C VAL A 12 -12.61 3.68 12.19
N LEU A 13 -12.29 4.63 13.06
CA LEU A 13 -10.93 5.02 13.40
C LEU A 13 -10.59 4.61 14.83
N ASP A 14 -9.55 3.79 14.95
CA ASP A 14 -8.98 3.36 16.23
C ASP A 14 -8.31 4.53 16.95
N THR A 15 -8.70 4.75 18.20
CA THR A 15 -8.10 5.68 19.15
C THR A 15 -7.73 4.98 20.46
N SER A 16 -7.48 3.68 20.42
CA SER A 16 -6.96 2.90 21.55
C SER A 16 -5.55 3.34 21.98
N GLY A 17 -5.13 2.97 23.19
CA GLY A 17 -3.88 3.45 23.78
C GLY A 17 -2.60 3.10 22.99
N SER A 18 -2.63 2.11 22.10
CA SER A 18 -1.51 1.73 21.23
C SER A 18 -1.22 2.77 20.13
N MET A 19 -2.25 3.51 19.68
CA MET A 19 -2.14 4.57 18.67
C MET A 19 -1.36 5.81 19.15
N TRP A 20 -0.97 5.89 20.42
CA TRP A 20 -0.33 7.05 21.02
C TRP A 20 1.00 7.43 20.34
N GLY A 21 1.31 8.74 20.31
CA GLY A 21 2.51 9.26 19.68
C GLY A 21 2.33 9.48 18.17
N GLN A 22 3.20 8.88 17.35
CA GLN A 22 3.24 9.19 15.91
C GLN A 22 2.04 8.61 15.13
N LYS A 23 1.50 7.44 15.51
CA LYS A 23 0.40 6.79 14.77
C LYS A 23 -0.87 7.64 14.73
N ILE A 24 -1.34 8.14 15.86
CA ILE A 24 -2.50 9.05 15.91
C ILE A 24 -2.23 10.36 15.15
N GLN A 25 -1.00 10.91 15.19
CA GLN A 25 -0.63 12.09 14.41
C GLN A 25 -0.67 11.84 12.90
N GLN A 26 -0.14 10.70 12.44
CA GLN A 26 -0.14 10.29 11.04
C GLN A 26 -1.54 9.93 10.54
N LEU A 27 -2.39 9.35 11.39
CA LEU A 27 -3.81 9.15 11.12
C LEU A 27 -4.52 10.50 10.92
N ILE A 28 -4.34 11.45 11.83
CA ILE A 28 -4.94 12.79 11.75
C ILE A 28 -4.49 13.49 10.45
N GLN A 29 -3.19 13.43 10.12
CA GLN A 29 -2.65 13.99 8.88
C GLN A 29 -3.28 13.35 7.64
N ALA A 30 -3.33 12.02 7.56
CA ALA A 30 -3.92 11.30 6.43
C ALA A 30 -5.41 11.62 6.29
N MET A 31 -6.15 11.59 7.39
CA MET A 31 -7.57 11.90 7.41
C MET A 31 -7.87 13.32 6.94
N HIS A 32 -6.99 14.30 7.20
CA HIS A 32 -7.11 15.66 6.65
C HIS A 32 -7.03 15.65 5.11
N SER A 33 -6.07 14.94 4.50
CA SER A 33 -6.01 14.76 3.04
C SER A 33 -7.20 13.97 2.48
N ILE A 34 -7.70 12.99 3.23
CA ILE A 34 -8.76 12.07 2.79
C ILE A 34 -10.12 12.76 2.77
N VAL A 35 -10.46 13.60 3.76
CA VAL A 35 -11.74 14.33 3.73
C VAL A 35 -11.80 15.44 2.68
N ASP A 36 -10.65 15.96 2.23
CA ASP A 36 -10.58 16.88 1.07
C ASP A 36 -10.84 16.17 -0.27
N GLN A 37 -10.79 14.83 -0.32
CA GLN A 37 -11.06 14.01 -1.51
C GLN A 37 -12.51 13.49 -1.57
N LEU A 38 -13.37 13.90 -0.63
CA LEU A 38 -14.80 13.59 -0.66
C LEU A 38 -15.53 14.52 -1.63
N HIS A 39 -16.50 13.99 -2.38
CA HIS A 39 -17.26 14.76 -3.36
C HIS A 39 -18.54 15.32 -2.73
N GLU A 40 -19.06 16.45 -3.22
CA GLU A 40 -20.25 17.13 -2.67
C GLU A 40 -21.56 16.31 -2.73
N THR A 41 -21.55 15.22 -3.50
CA THR A 41 -22.64 14.22 -3.59
C THR A 41 -22.62 13.19 -2.46
N ASP A 42 -21.51 13.09 -1.75
CA ASP A 42 -21.23 12.01 -0.79
C ASP A 42 -21.76 12.31 0.61
N LEU A 43 -21.89 11.26 1.41
CA LEU A 43 -22.13 11.33 2.84
C LEU A 43 -20.91 10.85 3.62
N ILE A 44 -20.57 11.57 4.69
CA ILE A 44 -19.57 11.14 5.68
C ILE A 44 -20.25 10.75 7.00
N SER A 45 -19.85 9.60 7.55
CA SER A 45 -20.02 9.27 8.96
C SER A 45 -18.65 9.05 9.59
N LEU A 46 -18.39 9.70 10.72
CA LEU A 46 -17.13 9.60 11.45
C LEU A 46 -17.35 8.84 12.76
N VAL A 47 -16.75 7.67 12.85
CA VAL A 47 -16.78 6.78 14.01
C VAL A 47 -15.38 6.69 14.59
N GLU A 48 -15.27 7.03 15.86
CA GLU A 48 -14.08 6.86 16.71
C GLU A 48 -14.30 5.63 17.59
N PHE A 49 -13.29 4.81 17.84
CA PHE A 49 -13.41 3.72 18.81
C PHE A 49 -12.13 3.48 19.61
N SER A 50 -12.29 3.34 20.92
CA SER A 50 -11.31 2.76 21.83
C SER A 50 -12.00 1.73 22.74
N SER A 51 -12.05 1.95 24.05
CA SER A 51 -12.85 1.15 25.00
C SER A 51 -14.37 1.27 24.73
N ASN A 52 -14.77 2.37 24.11
CA ASN A 52 -16.14 2.65 23.66
C ASN A 52 -16.09 3.18 22.23
N THR A 53 -17.18 3.01 21.49
CA THR A 53 -17.39 3.63 20.18
C THR A 53 -18.07 4.99 20.33
N LYS A 54 -17.75 5.95 19.47
CA LYS A 54 -18.36 7.27 19.41
C LYS A 54 -18.68 7.63 17.96
N VAL A 55 -19.94 7.93 17.67
CA VAL A 55 -20.36 8.53 16.40
C VAL A 55 -20.42 10.03 16.58
N TRP A 56 -19.64 10.75 15.79
CA TRP A 56 -19.53 12.20 15.88
C TRP A 56 -20.74 12.91 15.25
N ASP A 57 -21.34 13.85 15.98
CA ASP A 57 -22.18 14.89 15.38
C ASP A 57 -21.26 16.04 14.94
N LEU A 58 -21.04 16.18 13.64
CA LEU A 58 -20.16 17.21 13.08
C LEU A 58 -20.74 18.63 13.22
N ASN A 59 -22.06 18.77 13.35
CA ASN A 59 -22.71 20.07 13.55
C ASN A 59 -22.74 20.48 15.03
N ASN A 60 -22.77 19.53 15.96
CA ASN A 60 -22.66 19.78 17.39
C ASN A 60 -21.90 18.63 18.08
N PRO A 61 -20.57 18.75 18.27
CA PRO A 61 -19.75 17.70 18.87
C PRO A 61 -20.21 17.23 20.27
N GLU A 62 -20.89 18.08 21.06
CA GLU A 62 -21.44 17.71 22.38
C GLU A 62 -22.61 16.73 22.29
N LYS A 63 -23.27 16.63 21.12
CA LYS A 63 -24.33 15.66 20.82
C LYS A 63 -23.84 14.34 20.23
N SER A 64 -22.53 14.18 20.05
CA SER A 64 -21.92 12.92 19.61
C SER A 64 -22.36 11.75 20.50
N THR A 65 -22.76 10.64 19.91
CA THR A 65 -23.29 9.49 20.66
C THR A 65 -22.21 8.46 20.94
N TRP A 66 -22.04 8.14 22.22
CA TRP A 66 -21.23 7.02 22.70
C TRP A 66 -22.04 5.70 22.75
N TYR A 67 -21.40 4.60 22.37
CA TYR A 67 -21.90 3.23 22.43
C TYR A 67 -20.79 2.28 22.93
N PRO A 68 -20.99 1.53 24.02
CA PRO A 68 -22.13 1.61 24.93
C PRO A 68 -22.22 3.01 25.56
N ARG A 69 -23.45 3.44 25.89
CA ARG A 69 -23.70 4.82 26.36
C ARG A 69 -23.18 5.09 27.80
N SER A 70 -22.73 4.04 28.49
CA SER A 70 -22.16 4.09 29.83
C SER A 70 -20.64 4.30 29.75
N HIS A 71 -20.19 5.54 30.01
CA HIS A 71 -18.77 5.88 30.15
C HIS A 71 -18.21 5.38 31.50
N ARG A 72 -18.23 4.06 31.71
CA ARG A 72 -17.90 3.42 32.98
C ARG A 72 -16.46 2.91 32.99
N MET A 73 -15.66 3.46 33.89
CA MET A 73 -14.42 2.82 34.34
C MET A 73 -14.71 1.44 34.95
N TYR A 74 -13.67 0.60 34.96
CA TYR A 74 -13.65 -0.84 35.18
C TYR A 74 -14.06 -1.33 36.61
N TYR A 75 -14.76 -0.51 37.40
CA TYR A 75 -15.01 -0.71 38.83
C TYR A 75 -16.44 -0.36 39.32
N ASP A 76 -17.39 -0.09 38.43
CA ASP A 76 -18.80 0.15 38.80
C ASP A 76 -19.65 -1.12 38.64
N HIS A 77 -20.36 -1.52 39.70
CA HIS A 77 -21.14 -2.75 39.78
C HIS A 77 -22.63 -2.63 39.39
N ASP A 78 -23.17 -1.42 39.15
CA ASP A 78 -24.63 -1.23 38.95
C ASP A 78 -25.11 -1.54 37.52
N VAL A 79 -25.48 -2.80 37.27
CA VAL A 79 -25.72 -3.44 35.93
C VAL A 79 -26.92 -2.90 35.09
N ASN A 80 -27.49 -1.73 35.40
CA ASN A 80 -28.87 -1.37 34.99
C ASN A 80 -29.05 -0.41 33.77
N THR A 81 -28.03 -0.10 32.97
CA THR A 81 -28.16 0.80 31.79
C THR A 81 -27.44 0.31 30.51
N LEU A 82 -27.54 -0.98 30.21
CA LEU A 82 -27.13 -1.51 28.90
C LEU A 82 -28.12 -1.05 27.81
N VAL A 83 -27.67 -0.14 26.93
CA VAL A 83 -28.40 0.27 25.72
C VAL A 83 -28.08 -0.71 24.59
N THR A 84 -29.09 -1.42 24.09
CA THR A 84 -28.94 -2.30 22.92
C THR A 84 -28.74 -1.49 21.64
N LEU A 85 -27.95 -2.00 20.69
CA LEU A 85 -27.61 -1.33 19.43
C LEU A 85 -28.84 -0.86 18.64
N ASP A 86 -29.92 -1.63 18.62
CA ASP A 86 -31.15 -1.26 17.92
C ASP A 86 -31.87 -0.04 18.53
N ASN A 87 -31.74 0.13 19.86
CA ASN A 87 -32.31 1.24 20.62
C ASN A 87 -31.36 2.45 20.72
N ALA A 88 -30.15 2.36 20.17
CA ALA A 88 -29.19 3.46 20.16
C ALA A 88 -29.50 4.45 19.03
N THR A 89 -29.82 5.70 19.40
CA THR A 89 -29.94 6.82 18.45
C THR A 89 -28.54 7.39 18.15
N PHE A 90 -28.11 7.33 16.89
CA PHE A 90 -26.84 7.91 16.44
C PHE A 90 -27.09 9.20 15.62
N PRO A 91 -26.10 10.10 15.50
CA PRO A 91 -26.11 11.18 14.51
C PRO A 91 -26.25 10.66 13.07
N ASP A 92 -26.88 11.46 12.23
CA ASP A 92 -27.04 11.16 10.81
C ASP A 92 -25.72 11.31 10.03
N ALA A 93 -25.66 10.71 8.83
CA ALA A 93 -24.56 10.91 7.92
C ALA A 93 -24.62 12.31 7.29
N PHE A 94 -23.50 13.01 7.22
CA PHE A 94 -23.47 14.43 6.85
C PHE A 94 -23.20 14.61 5.35
N PRO A 95 -23.98 15.45 4.63
CA PRO A 95 -23.70 15.81 3.23
C PRO A 95 -22.40 16.60 3.15
N VAL A 96 -21.48 16.11 2.32
CA VAL A 96 -20.14 16.67 2.18
C VAL A 96 -20.22 18.06 1.56
N ASN A 97 -19.62 19.03 2.24
CA ASN A 97 -19.45 20.42 1.80
C ASN A 97 -18.28 21.04 2.58
N ALA A 98 -17.83 22.25 2.21
CA ALA A 98 -16.67 22.89 2.82
C ALA A 98 -16.79 23.08 4.36
N GLU A 99 -17.98 23.33 4.89
CA GLU A 99 -18.21 23.46 6.33
C GLU A 99 -18.12 22.11 7.04
N ILE A 100 -18.73 21.06 6.48
CA ILE A 100 -18.67 19.69 6.99
C ILE A 100 -17.27 19.09 6.89
N ILE A 101 -16.50 19.39 5.84
CA ILE A 101 -15.08 19.01 5.71
C ILE A 101 -14.25 19.67 6.83
N SER A 102 -14.44 20.97 7.06
CA SER A 102 -13.76 21.69 8.15
C SER A 102 -14.11 21.12 9.53
N LYS A 103 -15.39 20.83 9.77
CA LYS A 103 -15.89 20.17 11.00
C LYS A 103 -15.31 18.76 11.18
N ALA A 104 -15.23 17.96 10.11
CA ALA A 104 -14.62 16.64 10.14
C ALA A 104 -13.13 16.69 10.49
N LYS A 105 -12.38 17.66 9.92
CA LYS A 105 -10.97 17.90 10.27
C LYS A 105 -10.80 18.26 11.75
N LEU A 106 -11.66 19.13 12.29
CA LEU A 106 -11.64 19.50 13.71
C LEU A 106 -12.00 18.33 14.64
N ALA A 107 -13.00 17.53 14.28
CA ALA A 107 -13.36 16.30 15.01
C ALA A 107 -12.19 15.32 15.05
N VAL A 108 -11.57 15.01 13.90
CA VAL A 108 -10.39 14.15 13.83
C VAL A 108 -9.20 14.73 14.61
N SER A 109 -8.92 16.02 14.49
CA SER A 109 -7.84 16.68 15.26
C SER A 109 -8.09 16.77 16.77
N SER A 110 -9.28 16.40 17.26
CA SER A 110 -9.60 16.30 18.70
C SER A 110 -9.73 14.86 19.20
N MET A 111 -9.44 13.86 18.35
CA MET A 111 -9.25 12.48 18.76
C MET A 111 -7.95 12.33 19.58
N ASN A 112 -7.99 11.51 20.63
CA ASN A 112 -6.84 11.23 21.49
C ASN A 112 -6.73 9.73 21.76
N ALA A 113 -5.50 9.21 21.77
CA ALA A 113 -5.23 7.80 22.04
C ALA A 113 -5.37 7.46 23.54
N ASP A 114 -6.39 6.70 23.92
CA ASP A 114 -6.54 6.09 25.26
C ASP A 114 -7.32 4.77 25.23
N GLY A 115 -7.27 3.99 26.32
CA GLY A 115 -8.18 2.86 26.50
C GLY A 115 -7.84 1.60 25.68
N THR A 116 -8.81 0.68 25.60
CA THR A 116 -8.69 -0.61 24.90
C THR A 116 -9.14 -0.51 23.43
N THR A 117 -9.17 -1.62 22.70
CA THR A 117 -9.47 -1.68 21.27
C THR A 117 -10.76 -2.48 21.04
N ALA A 118 -11.94 -1.86 21.25
CA ALA A 118 -13.25 -2.51 21.16
C ALA A 118 -13.79 -2.54 19.71
N MET A 119 -13.15 -3.39 18.89
CA MET A 119 -13.39 -3.46 17.45
C MET A 119 -14.78 -3.97 17.09
N TYR A 120 -15.33 -4.93 17.85
CA TYR A 120 -16.65 -5.47 17.57
C TYR A 120 -17.73 -4.40 17.76
N GLY A 121 -17.63 -3.58 18.82
CA GLY A 121 -18.47 -2.40 19.01
C GLY A 121 -18.38 -1.41 17.84
N GLY A 122 -17.16 -1.05 17.42
CA GLY A 122 -16.92 -0.10 16.33
C GLY A 122 -17.54 -0.55 15.00
N LEU A 123 -17.32 -1.81 14.63
CA LEU A 123 -17.84 -2.40 13.39
C LEU A 123 -19.36 -2.63 13.42
N GLN A 124 -19.92 -3.00 14.56
CA GLN A 124 -21.39 -3.06 14.75
C GLN A 124 -22.05 -1.70 14.51
N VAL A 125 -21.51 -0.63 15.10
CA VAL A 125 -22.03 0.73 14.92
C VAL A 125 -21.89 1.19 13.47
N ALA A 126 -20.76 0.91 12.83
CA ALA A 126 -20.54 1.27 11.43
C ALA A 126 -21.56 0.64 10.47
N LEU A 127 -21.84 -0.67 10.65
CA LEU A 127 -22.88 -1.36 9.88
C LEU A 127 -24.28 -0.82 10.21
N ARG A 128 -24.57 -0.46 11.47
CA ARG A 128 -25.85 0.18 11.84
C ARG A 128 -26.04 1.55 11.17
N LEU A 129 -24.98 2.34 11.01
CA LEU A 129 -25.07 3.62 10.28
C LEU A 129 -25.42 3.43 8.80
N VAL A 130 -24.87 2.40 8.14
CA VAL A 130 -25.27 2.01 6.78
C VAL A 130 -26.75 1.60 6.72
N GLU A 131 -27.25 0.87 7.71
CA GLU A 131 -28.66 0.45 7.77
C GLU A 131 -29.61 1.65 7.86
N LEU A 132 -29.31 2.61 8.74
CA LEU A 132 -30.12 3.80 8.97
C LEU A 132 -30.18 4.68 7.72
N GLU A 133 -29.04 4.89 7.06
CA GLU A 133 -28.97 5.71 5.86
C GLU A 133 -29.64 5.05 4.64
N ARG A 134 -29.52 3.73 4.47
CA ARG A 134 -30.20 3.02 3.37
C ARG A 134 -31.73 3.02 3.54
N LYS A 135 -32.23 2.86 4.77
CA LYS A 135 -33.68 3.00 5.06
C LYS A 135 -34.20 4.40 4.72
N ARG A 136 -33.47 5.45 5.13
CA ARG A 136 -33.77 6.84 4.78
C ARG A 136 -33.85 7.06 3.26
N GLN A 137 -32.91 6.52 2.48
CA GLN A 137 -32.91 6.66 1.02
C GLN A 137 -34.11 5.97 0.36
N ASP A 138 -34.49 4.78 0.83
CA ASP A 138 -35.67 4.06 0.34
C ASP A 138 -37.01 4.75 0.73
N GLU A 139 -37.05 5.46 1.86
CA GLU A 139 -38.21 6.30 2.27
C GLU A 139 -38.29 7.64 1.52
N ALA A 140 -37.15 8.30 1.29
CA ALA A 140 -37.07 9.63 0.69
C ALA A 140 -37.07 9.63 -0.86
N ASN A 141 -36.82 8.46 -1.49
CA ASN A 141 -36.53 8.34 -2.93
C ASN A 141 -35.36 9.25 -3.37
N ASP A 142 -34.36 9.39 -2.49
CA ASP A 142 -33.13 10.17 -2.72
C ASP A 142 -32.13 9.40 -3.60
N VAL A 143 -31.07 10.10 -4.03
CA VAL A 143 -29.92 9.53 -4.73
C VAL A 143 -29.33 8.38 -3.93
N LYS A 144 -29.38 7.16 -4.47
CA LYS A 144 -28.86 5.97 -3.80
C LYS A 144 -27.33 6.02 -3.72
N ARG A 145 -26.80 6.02 -2.51
CA ARG A 145 -25.35 6.12 -2.26
C ARG A 145 -24.75 4.76 -1.99
N GLN A 146 -23.59 4.48 -2.59
CA GLN A 146 -22.86 3.23 -2.37
C GLN A 146 -22.21 3.25 -0.97
N PRO A 147 -22.59 2.37 -0.03
CA PRO A 147 -21.91 2.30 1.27
C PRO A 147 -20.51 1.73 1.15
N ILE A 148 -19.57 2.31 1.90
CA ILE A 148 -18.16 1.92 2.03
C ILE A 148 -17.77 2.08 3.50
N ILE A 149 -17.29 1.02 4.14
CA ILE A 149 -16.72 1.08 5.50
C ILE A 149 -15.20 1.02 5.38
N ILE A 150 -14.52 2.02 5.93
CA ILE A 150 -13.05 2.06 6.07
C ILE A 150 -12.74 1.88 7.55
N PHE A 151 -12.10 0.76 7.88
CA PHE A 151 -11.75 0.38 9.24
C PHE A 151 -10.23 0.44 9.41
N LEU A 152 -9.74 1.17 10.40
CA LEU A 152 -8.31 1.30 10.70
C LEU A 152 -8.04 0.94 12.15
N THR A 153 -6.95 0.19 12.38
CA THR A 153 -6.45 -0.18 13.72
C THR A 153 -4.95 -0.46 13.71
N ASP A 154 -4.29 -0.29 14.85
CA ASP A 154 -2.89 -0.68 15.07
C ASP A 154 -2.69 -1.87 16.02
N GLY A 155 -3.78 -2.52 16.46
CA GLY A 155 -3.76 -3.56 17.50
C GLY A 155 -4.64 -4.78 17.22
N GLU A 156 -4.94 -5.52 18.29
CA GLU A 156 -5.79 -6.73 18.29
C GLU A 156 -7.12 -6.46 19.01
N PRO A 157 -8.23 -7.14 18.65
CA PRO A 157 -9.53 -6.91 19.26
C PRO A 157 -9.56 -7.31 20.74
N THR A 158 -10.06 -6.42 21.59
CA THR A 158 -10.13 -6.62 23.06
C THR A 158 -11.52 -7.03 23.56
N ASP A 159 -12.56 -6.90 22.73
CA ASP A 159 -13.97 -7.15 23.07
C ASP A 159 -14.54 -8.47 22.52
N ALA A 160 -13.86 -9.11 21.56
CA ALA A 160 -14.18 -10.43 21.03
C ALA A 160 -12.92 -11.11 20.44
N SER A 161 -12.90 -12.44 20.31
CA SER A 161 -11.77 -13.11 19.65
C SER A 161 -11.81 -12.87 18.13
N PRO A 162 -10.65 -12.84 17.42
CA PRO A 162 -10.61 -12.52 15.99
C PRO A 162 -11.55 -13.34 15.09
N ASN A 163 -11.68 -14.66 15.34
CA ASN A 163 -12.60 -15.52 14.57
C ASN A 163 -14.07 -15.29 14.93
N ASP A 164 -14.39 -15.13 16.22
CA ASP A 164 -15.74 -14.88 16.72
C ASP A 164 -16.28 -13.52 16.23
N LEU A 165 -15.44 -12.47 16.33
CA LEU A 165 -15.69 -11.14 15.76
C LEU A 165 -15.94 -11.25 14.26
N THR A 166 -15.04 -11.92 13.53
CA THR A 166 -15.17 -12.09 12.07
C THR A 166 -16.50 -12.72 11.69
N THR A 167 -16.89 -13.83 12.34
CA THR A 167 -18.15 -14.52 12.02
C THR A 167 -19.35 -13.65 12.37
N LYS A 168 -19.43 -13.09 13.58
CA LYS A 168 -20.55 -12.22 14.01
C LYS A 168 -20.70 -10.97 13.13
N ILE A 169 -19.62 -10.29 12.78
CA ILE A 169 -19.66 -9.13 11.88
C ILE A 169 -20.09 -9.54 10.46
N THR A 170 -19.63 -10.68 9.96
CA THR A 170 -20.06 -11.20 8.63
C THR A 170 -21.55 -11.54 8.60
N GLU A 171 -22.10 -12.14 9.66
CA GLU A 171 -23.54 -12.42 9.81
C GLU A 171 -24.36 -11.12 9.95
N PHE A 172 -23.84 -10.15 10.69
CA PHE A 172 -24.47 -8.84 10.86
C PHE A 172 -24.44 -7.99 9.58
N ASN A 173 -23.44 -8.17 8.70
CA ASN A 173 -23.27 -7.49 7.42
C ASN A 173 -24.22 -8.01 6.30
N SER A 174 -25.50 -8.15 6.66
CA SER A 174 -26.58 -8.74 5.86
C SER A 174 -27.63 -7.71 5.43
N GLU A 175 -28.36 -7.99 4.36
CA GLU A 175 -29.48 -7.18 3.85
C GLU A 175 -29.23 -5.66 3.78
N ALA A 176 -29.94 -4.88 4.60
CA ALA A 176 -29.83 -3.43 4.67
C ALA A 176 -28.50 -2.92 5.25
N ARG A 177 -27.78 -3.75 6.04
CA ARG A 177 -26.44 -3.41 6.54
C ARG A 177 -25.31 -3.66 5.53
N ARG A 178 -25.60 -4.41 4.46
CA ARG A 178 -24.58 -4.92 3.53
C ARG A 178 -23.67 -3.83 2.94
N ALA A 179 -22.41 -3.81 3.37
CA ALA A 179 -21.36 -2.90 2.92
C ALA A 179 -20.00 -3.62 2.81
N PRO A 180 -19.15 -3.28 1.83
CA PRO A 180 -17.75 -3.65 1.83
C PRO A 180 -17.01 -3.04 3.02
N ILE A 181 -16.27 -3.87 3.76
CA ILE A 181 -15.35 -3.44 4.83
C ILE A 181 -13.93 -3.54 4.28
N PHE A 182 -13.25 -2.39 4.17
CA PHE A 182 -11.84 -2.31 3.79
C PHE A 182 -10.99 -2.00 5.03
N ALA A 183 -10.09 -2.91 5.40
CA ALA A 183 -9.28 -2.78 6.60
C ALA A 183 -7.89 -2.17 6.33
N LEU A 184 -7.40 -1.42 7.31
CA LEU A 184 -6.08 -0.81 7.37
C LEU A 184 -5.37 -1.32 8.62
N SER A 185 -4.44 -2.25 8.45
CA SER A 185 -3.59 -2.76 9.54
C SER A 185 -2.37 -1.85 9.70
N PHE A 186 -2.36 -0.98 10.69
CA PHE A 186 -1.30 0.00 10.91
C PHE A 186 -0.18 -0.60 11.78
N GLY A 187 1.02 -0.71 11.23
CA GLY A 187 2.21 -1.12 11.97
C GLY A 187 2.40 -2.64 12.07
N ASP A 188 3.18 -3.05 13.07
CA ASP A 188 3.43 -4.47 13.42
C ASP A 188 2.58 -4.98 14.59
N GLY A 189 1.80 -4.10 15.23
CA GLY A 189 0.87 -4.47 16.32
C GLY A 189 -0.48 -5.02 15.87
N ALA A 190 -0.91 -4.70 14.65
CA ALA A 190 -2.21 -5.13 14.11
C ALA A 190 -2.17 -6.56 13.56
N ASP A 191 -3.16 -7.41 13.94
CA ASP A 191 -3.31 -8.73 13.32
C ASP A 191 -3.81 -8.61 11.88
N ARG A 192 -2.83 -8.54 10.98
CA ARG A 192 -3.02 -8.51 9.52
C ARG A 192 -3.78 -9.73 8.99
N GLU A 193 -3.61 -10.91 9.57
CA GLU A 193 -4.18 -12.16 9.05
C GLU A 193 -5.68 -12.23 9.42
N PHE A 194 -6.04 -11.83 10.65
CA PHE A 194 -7.42 -11.48 11.03
C PHE A 194 -8.04 -10.41 10.13
N LEU A 195 -7.39 -9.25 9.96
CA LEU A 195 -7.97 -8.12 9.21
C LEU A 195 -8.16 -8.45 7.72
N GLN A 196 -7.28 -9.28 7.15
CA GLN A 196 -7.45 -9.85 5.82
C GLN A 196 -8.64 -10.82 5.76
N LYS A 197 -8.79 -11.75 6.72
CA LYS A 197 -9.94 -12.66 6.82
C LYS A 197 -11.27 -11.91 6.97
N LEU A 198 -11.32 -10.91 7.86
CA LEU A 198 -12.46 -10.02 8.09
C LEU A 198 -12.89 -9.32 6.79
N SER A 199 -11.97 -8.59 6.15
CA SER A 199 -12.26 -7.85 4.91
C SER A 199 -12.73 -8.76 3.78
N SER A 200 -12.08 -9.93 3.63
CA SER A 200 -12.37 -10.88 2.55
C SER A 200 -13.75 -11.51 2.68
N ARG A 201 -14.19 -11.87 3.90
CA ARG A 201 -15.57 -12.31 4.17
C ARG A 201 -16.58 -11.17 4.02
N ASN A 202 -16.16 -9.93 4.25
CA ASN A 202 -16.98 -8.72 4.20
C ASN A 202 -16.81 -7.89 2.92
N SER A 203 -16.61 -8.55 1.77
CA SER A 203 -16.70 -7.93 0.43
C SER A 203 -15.66 -6.84 0.10
N GLY A 204 -14.64 -6.62 0.94
CA GLY A 204 -13.55 -5.67 0.74
C GLY A 204 -12.17 -6.34 0.71
N PHE A 205 -11.12 -5.58 1.04
CA PHE A 205 -9.75 -6.06 1.16
C PHE A 205 -9.01 -5.35 2.31
N SER A 206 -7.92 -5.95 2.80
CA SER A 206 -7.04 -5.35 3.81
C SER A 206 -5.75 -4.81 3.15
N LYS A 207 -5.23 -3.67 3.62
CA LYS A 207 -3.90 -3.15 3.28
C LYS A 207 -3.10 -2.91 4.55
N ARG A 208 -1.82 -3.30 4.55
CA ARG A 208 -0.88 -2.92 5.61
C ARG A 208 -0.34 -1.51 5.38
N ILE A 209 -0.26 -0.75 6.47
CA ILE A 209 0.45 0.52 6.57
C ILE A 209 1.67 0.30 7.46
N TYR A 210 2.84 0.84 7.10
CA TYR A 210 4.07 0.70 7.87
C TYR A 210 4.27 1.90 8.80
N GLU A 211 4.77 1.67 10.03
CA GLU A 211 5.15 2.70 10.99
C GLU A 211 6.45 3.40 10.52
N ALA A 212 6.30 4.29 9.54
CA ALA A 212 7.39 5.03 8.89
C ALA A 212 6.95 6.47 8.56
N GLY A 213 7.87 7.33 8.13
CA GLY A 213 7.60 8.76 7.88
C GLY A 213 6.57 9.04 6.78
N ASP A 214 6.31 8.07 5.91
CA ASP A 214 5.36 8.11 4.80
C ASP A 214 4.01 7.43 5.09
N ALA A 215 3.76 6.97 6.33
CA ALA A 215 2.53 6.25 6.70
C ALA A 215 1.24 7.01 6.32
N SER A 216 1.25 8.34 6.43
CA SER A 216 0.11 9.19 6.04
C SER A 216 -0.13 9.22 4.52
N LEU A 217 0.93 9.11 3.71
CA LEU A 217 0.81 8.93 2.26
C LEU A 217 0.30 7.52 1.91
N GLN A 218 0.77 6.48 2.61
CA GLN A 218 0.29 5.11 2.39
C GLN A 218 -1.22 4.96 2.69
N LEU A 219 -1.74 5.74 3.65
CA LEU A 219 -3.16 5.86 3.98
C LEU A 219 -3.93 6.63 2.90
N GLU A 220 -3.40 7.75 2.41
CA GLU A 220 -4.00 8.53 1.33
C GLU A 220 -4.08 7.71 0.02
N ASP A 221 -2.99 7.03 -0.34
CA ASP A 221 -2.93 6.13 -1.51
C ASP A 221 -3.82 4.90 -1.38
N PHE A 222 -4.17 4.47 -0.16
CA PHE A 222 -5.24 3.49 0.02
C PHE A 222 -6.60 4.10 -0.30
N TYR A 223 -6.89 5.29 0.21
CA TYR A 223 -8.19 5.93 -0.02
C TYR A 223 -8.44 6.15 -1.51
N ARG A 224 -7.42 6.57 -2.26
CA ARG A 224 -7.48 6.73 -3.73
C ARG A 224 -7.93 5.46 -4.47
N LEU A 225 -7.66 4.25 -3.96
CA LEU A 225 -8.10 2.99 -4.56
C LEU A 225 -9.61 2.72 -4.40
N VAL A 226 -10.27 3.37 -3.42
CA VAL A 226 -11.69 3.17 -3.08
C VAL A 226 -12.52 4.46 -3.14
N SER A 227 -11.92 5.60 -3.49
CA SER A 227 -12.56 6.92 -3.48
C SER A 227 -13.58 7.12 -4.61
N SER A 228 -13.42 6.42 -5.73
CA SER A 228 -14.21 6.62 -6.95
C SER A 228 -14.93 5.33 -7.39
N PRO A 229 -16.00 4.90 -6.71
CA PRO A 229 -16.82 3.78 -7.17
C PRO A 229 -17.53 4.18 -8.48
N LEU A 230 -17.35 3.43 -9.56
CA LEU A 230 -17.95 3.72 -10.88
C LEU A 230 -19.17 2.84 -11.18
N LEU A 231 -19.18 1.59 -10.67
CA LEU A 231 -20.29 0.66 -10.79
C LEU A 231 -20.46 -0.15 -9.50
N SER A 232 -21.67 -0.59 -9.20
CA SER A 232 -21.95 -1.59 -8.15
C SER A 232 -22.69 -2.81 -8.71
N ASP A 233 -22.69 -3.91 -7.93
CA ASP A 233 -23.30 -5.21 -8.29
C ASP A 233 -22.83 -5.77 -9.65
N VAL A 234 -21.53 -5.64 -9.93
CA VAL A 234 -20.92 -5.97 -11.22
C VAL A 234 -20.87 -7.49 -11.42
N LYS A 235 -21.47 -7.96 -12.51
CA LYS A 235 -21.71 -9.38 -12.81
C LYS A 235 -21.25 -9.74 -14.22
N PHE A 236 -20.21 -10.56 -14.32
CA PHE A 236 -19.71 -11.13 -15.56
C PHE A 236 -20.50 -12.41 -15.89
N LYS A 237 -21.27 -12.39 -16.98
CA LYS A 237 -22.03 -13.54 -17.48
C LYS A 237 -21.33 -14.17 -18.68
N TYR A 238 -21.21 -15.50 -18.64
CA TYR A 238 -20.66 -16.36 -19.69
C TYR A 238 -21.65 -17.48 -19.99
N GLU A 239 -21.69 -17.98 -21.23
CA GLU A 239 -22.52 -19.13 -21.59
C GLU A 239 -21.85 -20.42 -21.06
N SER A 240 -22.52 -21.17 -20.18
CA SER A 240 -21.95 -22.33 -19.46
C SER A 240 -21.57 -23.52 -20.34
N THR A 241 -21.97 -23.51 -21.61
CA THR A 241 -21.55 -24.44 -22.68
C THR A 241 -20.17 -24.10 -23.27
N THR A 242 -19.69 -22.85 -23.07
CA THR A 242 -18.49 -22.29 -23.71
C THR A 242 -17.35 -22.00 -22.73
N ALA A 243 -17.65 -21.80 -21.44
CA ALA A 243 -16.66 -21.46 -20.42
C ALA A 243 -16.80 -22.35 -19.16
N THR A 244 -15.68 -22.91 -18.70
CA THR A 244 -15.55 -23.73 -17.48
C THR A 244 -14.42 -23.20 -16.59
N ASN A 245 -14.39 -23.64 -15.33
CA ASN A 245 -13.39 -23.23 -14.32
C ASN A 245 -13.16 -21.70 -14.25
N VAL A 246 -14.24 -20.93 -14.40
CA VAL A 246 -14.19 -19.46 -14.42
C VAL A 246 -13.95 -18.95 -13.00
N THR A 247 -12.98 -18.06 -12.83
CA THR A 247 -12.70 -17.34 -11.58
C THR A 247 -13.89 -16.45 -11.19
N LYS A 248 -13.92 -15.95 -9.94
CA LYS A 248 -14.92 -15.03 -9.38
C LYS A 248 -15.50 -14.07 -10.43
N THR A 249 -16.82 -14.14 -10.66
CA THR A 249 -17.54 -13.37 -11.69
C THR A 249 -18.39 -12.22 -11.13
N VAL A 250 -18.52 -12.12 -9.80
CA VAL A 250 -19.39 -11.14 -9.12
C VAL A 250 -18.54 -10.25 -8.21
N PHE A 251 -18.64 -8.94 -8.42
CA PHE A 251 -17.84 -7.91 -7.75
C PHE A 251 -18.76 -6.83 -7.16
N PRO A 252 -18.71 -6.58 -5.83
CA PRO A 252 -19.63 -5.64 -5.17
C PRO A 252 -19.57 -4.21 -5.73
N ILE A 253 -18.35 -3.74 -6.03
CA ILE A 253 -18.04 -2.41 -6.56
C ILE A 253 -16.90 -2.56 -7.59
N TYR A 254 -16.92 -1.73 -8.63
CA TYR A 254 -15.78 -1.42 -9.49
C TYR A 254 -15.32 0.02 -9.23
N PHE A 255 -14.01 0.25 -9.05
CA PHE A 255 -13.45 1.57 -8.75
C PHE A 255 -12.64 2.14 -9.92
N GLY A 256 -12.70 3.46 -10.10
CA GLY A 256 -11.91 4.18 -11.09
C GLY A 256 -10.41 4.04 -10.81
N GLY A 257 -9.63 3.77 -11.85
CA GLY A 257 -8.21 3.43 -11.73
C GLY A 257 -7.89 2.00 -11.27
N SER A 258 -8.91 1.19 -10.92
CA SER A 258 -8.75 -0.25 -10.71
C SER A 258 -9.04 -1.06 -11.98
N GLU A 259 -8.77 -2.36 -11.94
CA GLU A 259 -9.15 -3.33 -12.98
C GLU A 259 -9.86 -4.52 -12.33
N ILE A 260 -10.84 -5.10 -13.03
CA ILE A 260 -11.43 -6.40 -12.69
C ILE A 260 -11.03 -7.41 -13.77
N VAL A 261 -10.18 -8.36 -13.39
CA VAL A 261 -9.74 -9.46 -14.25
C VAL A 261 -10.54 -10.73 -13.92
N VAL A 262 -11.17 -11.32 -14.93
CA VAL A 262 -11.86 -12.61 -14.83
C VAL A 262 -11.30 -13.55 -15.89
N ALA A 263 -10.76 -14.68 -15.47
CA ALA A 263 -10.19 -15.71 -16.32
C ALA A 263 -11.00 -17.02 -16.23
N GLY A 264 -10.90 -17.87 -17.24
CA GLY A 264 -11.55 -19.18 -17.28
C GLY A 264 -11.06 -20.02 -18.46
N ILE A 265 -11.42 -21.30 -18.48
CA ILE A 265 -11.10 -22.21 -19.58
C ILE A 265 -12.21 -22.14 -20.62
N CYS A 266 -11.86 -21.85 -21.86
CA CYS A 266 -12.78 -21.78 -23.00
C CYS A 266 -12.82 -23.14 -23.73
N THR A 267 -13.98 -23.54 -24.24
CA THR A 267 -14.11 -24.67 -25.18
C THR A 267 -13.78 -24.22 -26.61
N ALA A 268 -14.03 -25.07 -27.63
CA ALA A 268 -13.76 -24.75 -29.04
C ALA A 268 -14.59 -23.57 -29.61
N ARG A 269 -15.51 -22.99 -28.83
CA ARG A 269 -16.31 -21.82 -29.19
C ARG A 269 -16.11 -20.74 -28.12
N PHE A 270 -15.64 -19.56 -28.53
CA PHE A 270 -15.48 -18.42 -27.63
C PHE A 270 -16.82 -17.98 -27.02
N PRO A 271 -16.89 -17.72 -25.69
CA PRO A 271 -18.04 -17.06 -25.10
C PRO A 271 -18.18 -15.65 -25.67
N MET A 272 -19.42 -15.16 -25.77
CA MET A 272 -19.71 -13.73 -25.88
C MET A 272 -20.05 -13.22 -24.47
N PRO A 273 -19.12 -12.58 -23.73
CA PRO A 273 -19.38 -12.17 -22.36
C PRO A 273 -20.42 -11.06 -22.34
N THR A 274 -21.16 -10.96 -21.25
CA THR A 274 -22.01 -9.79 -20.95
C THR A 274 -21.72 -9.35 -19.52
N ILE A 275 -21.37 -8.08 -19.34
CA ILE A 275 -21.09 -7.51 -18.02
C ILE A 275 -22.29 -6.64 -17.64
N GLU A 276 -22.96 -6.99 -16.55
CA GLU A 276 -24.03 -6.18 -15.96
C GLU A 276 -23.52 -5.45 -14.72
N GLY A 277 -24.15 -4.33 -14.37
CA GLY A 277 -23.92 -3.60 -13.13
C GLY A 277 -24.87 -2.41 -13.00
N LEU A 278 -24.71 -1.64 -11.93
CA LEU A 278 -25.48 -0.42 -11.65
C LEU A 278 -24.54 0.79 -11.70
N GLY A 279 -24.85 1.76 -12.56
CA GLY A 279 -24.20 3.08 -12.59
C GLY A 279 -25.13 4.18 -12.06
N ILE A 280 -24.66 5.43 -12.03
CA ILE A 280 -25.44 6.57 -11.47
C ILE A 280 -26.79 6.79 -12.18
N ARG A 281 -26.90 6.40 -13.46
CA ARG A 281 -28.14 6.45 -14.26
C ARG A 281 -28.96 5.15 -14.23
N GLY A 282 -28.67 4.25 -13.31
CA GLY A 282 -29.33 2.94 -13.18
C GLY A 282 -28.56 1.78 -13.86
N PRO A 283 -29.26 0.68 -14.18
CA PRO A 283 -28.62 -0.52 -14.73
C PRO A 283 -27.90 -0.28 -16.07
N ILE A 284 -26.71 -0.86 -16.21
CA ILE A 284 -25.90 -0.83 -17.42
C ILE A 284 -25.52 -2.25 -17.85
N THR A 285 -25.47 -2.47 -19.17
CA THR A 285 -25.03 -3.73 -19.78
C THR A 285 -23.92 -3.44 -20.77
N LEU A 286 -22.69 -3.88 -20.47
CA LEU A 286 -21.52 -3.74 -21.34
C LEU A 286 -21.28 -5.04 -22.11
N LYS A 287 -20.96 -4.91 -23.40
CA LYS A 287 -20.60 -6.02 -24.28
C LYS A 287 -19.14 -5.82 -24.75
N PRO A 288 -18.16 -6.52 -24.15
CA PRO A 288 -16.76 -6.35 -24.52
C PRO A 288 -16.48 -6.86 -25.95
N ILE A 289 -15.48 -6.26 -26.59
CA ILE A 289 -14.96 -6.73 -27.87
C ILE A 289 -14.12 -7.98 -27.62
N VAL A 290 -14.51 -9.12 -28.20
CA VAL A 290 -13.78 -10.38 -28.08
C VAL A 290 -12.66 -10.41 -29.11
N THR A 291 -11.40 -10.45 -28.66
CA THR A 291 -10.20 -10.54 -29.51
C THR A 291 -9.51 -11.88 -29.30
N THR A 292 -9.11 -12.52 -30.41
CA THR A 292 -8.46 -13.84 -30.38
C THR A 292 -6.94 -13.70 -30.54
N THR A 293 -6.19 -13.89 -29.45
CA THR A 293 -4.71 -13.88 -29.48
C THR A 293 -4.14 -15.20 -28.97
N THR A 294 -3.27 -15.83 -29.75
CA THR A 294 -2.66 -17.13 -29.41
C THR A 294 -1.41 -16.93 -28.55
N THR A 295 -1.60 -16.55 -27.29
CA THR A 295 -0.52 -16.29 -26.32
C THR A 295 -0.49 -17.34 -25.21
N SER A 296 0.67 -17.99 -25.01
CA SER A 296 0.85 -19.07 -24.02
C SER A 296 0.70 -18.64 -22.57
N TYR A 297 0.75 -17.33 -22.28
CA TYR A 297 0.68 -16.78 -20.93
C TYR A 297 -0.74 -16.78 -20.34
N MET A 298 -1.80 -16.86 -21.16
CA MET A 298 -3.19 -16.76 -20.69
C MET A 298 -3.57 -17.90 -19.72
N GLU A 299 -3.09 -19.12 -19.97
CA GLU A 299 -3.31 -20.26 -19.07
C GLU A 299 -2.60 -20.05 -17.72
N ARG A 300 -1.42 -19.41 -17.71
CA ARG A 300 -0.69 -19.05 -16.48
C ARG A 300 -1.41 -17.96 -15.69
N ILE A 301 -2.02 -16.98 -16.37
CA ILE A 301 -2.85 -15.95 -15.72
C ILE A 301 -4.07 -16.58 -15.07
N TRP A 302 -4.79 -17.45 -15.79
CA TRP A 302 -5.90 -18.23 -15.22
C TRP A 302 -5.47 -19.02 -13.98
N ALA A 303 -4.39 -19.80 -14.09
CA ALA A 303 -3.89 -20.61 -12.99
C ALA A 303 -3.49 -19.77 -11.76
N TYR A 304 -2.79 -18.65 -11.95
CA TYR A 304 -2.41 -17.73 -10.87
C TYR A 304 -3.63 -17.15 -10.15
N LEU A 305 -4.64 -16.69 -10.89
CA LEU A 305 -5.88 -16.16 -10.32
C LEU A 305 -6.70 -17.25 -9.61
N SER A 306 -6.76 -18.47 -10.15
CA SER A 306 -7.40 -19.61 -9.51
C SER A 306 -6.71 -20.01 -8.20
N ILE A 307 -5.38 -20.12 -8.18
CA ILE A 307 -4.61 -20.40 -6.95
C ILE A 307 -4.89 -19.32 -5.90
N ARG A 308 -4.84 -18.04 -6.29
CA ARG A 308 -5.17 -16.92 -5.37
C ARG A 308 -6.56 -17.04 -4.78
N GLN A 309 -7.58 -17.34 -5.59
CA GLN A 309 -8.95 -17.46 -5.11
C GLN A 309 -9.17 -18.70 -4.22
N LEU A 310 -8.44 -19.78 -4.44
CA LEU A 310 -8.43 -20.94 -3.53
C LEU A 310 -7.81 -20.59 -2.16
N LEU A 311 -6.70 -19.84 -2.15
CA LEU A 311 -6.07 -19.37 -0.90
C LEU A 311 -6.96 -18.34 -0.18
N GLU A 312 -7.52 -17.37 -0.89
CA GLU A 312 -8.47 -16.38 -0.34
C GLU A 312 -9.73 -17.07 0.22
N LYS A 313 -10.24 -18.13 -0.44
CA LYS A 313 -11.33 -18.97 0.08
C LYS A 313 -10.89 -19.79 1.32
N LYS A 314 -9.64 -20.26 1.36
CA LYS A 314 -9.07 -21.02 2.50
C LYS A 314 -8.97 -20.17 3.77
N GLU A 315 -8.70 -18.86 3.66
CA GLU A 315 -8.78 -17.99 4.85
C GLU A 315 -10.23 -17.68 5.24
N ALA A 316 -11.14 -17.60 4.26
CA ALA A 316 -12.53 -17.25 4.49
C ALA A 316 -13.45 -18.39 5.01
N THR A 317 -13.00 -19.66 4.93
CA THR A 317 -13.84 -20.85 5.19
C THR A 317 -13.26 -21.70 6.31
N GLU A 318 -14.09 -22.08 7.29
CA GLU A 318 -13.69 -22.96 8.40
C GLU A 318 -14.14 -24.40 8.09
N GLY A 319 -13.21 -25.36 8.16
CA GLY A 319 -13.44 -26.78 7.85
C GLY A 319 -12.76 -27.27 6.56
N ASP A 320 -13.04 -26.63 5.43
CA ASP A 320 -12.57 -27.05 4.09
C ASP A 320 -11.07 -26.76 3.82
N GLU A 321 -10.35 -26.17 4.78
CA GLU A 321 -8.99 -25.62 4.57
C GLU A 321 -8.00 -26.61 3.94
N ASN A 322 -8.03 -27.87 4.37
CA ASN A 322 -7.11 -28.89 3.84
C ASN A 322 -7.40 -29.23 2.37
N GLN A 323 -8.67 -29.27 1.96
CA GLN A 323 -9.04 -29.51 0.55
C GLN A 323 -8.61 -28.31 -0.31
N LEU A 324 -8.95 -27.10 0.10
CA LEU A 324 -8.60 -25.87 -0.63
C LEU A 324 -7.08 -25.69 -0.74
N LYS A 325 -6.34 -26.07 0.30
CA LYS A 325 -4.87 -26.11 0.29
C LYS A 325 -4.31 -27.15 -0.68
N MET A 326 -4.92 -28.33 -0.80
CA MET A 326 -4.51 -29.37 -1.76
C MET A 326 -4.83 -28.96 -3.20
N GLU A 327 -6.00 -28.37 -3.47
CA GLU A 327 -6.37 -27.85 -4.80
C GLU A 327 -5.44 -26.70 -5.24
N ALA A 328 -5.10 -25.79 -4.32
CA ALA A 328 -4.13 -24.72 -4.57
C ALA A 328 -2.72 -25.27 -4.84
N LEU A 329 -2.30 -26.32 -4.12
CA LEU A 329 -1.01 -26.98 -4.29
C LEU A 329 -0.90 -27.70 -5.63
N ASP A 330 -1.92 -28.46 -6.06
CA ASP A 330 -1.91 -29.15 -7.35
C ASP A 330 -1.73 -28.17 -8.52
N LEU A 331 -2.52 -27.09 -8.53
CA LEU A 331 -2.36 -26.01 -9.53
C LEU A 331 -0.99 -25.33 -9.44
N ALA A 332 -0.48 -25.06 -8.23
CA ALA A 332 0.83 -24.44 -8.06
C ALA A 332 1.97 -25.33 -8.59
N LEU A 333 1.91 -26.64 -8.36
CA LEU A 333 2.88 -27.61 -8.90
C LEU A 333 2.73 -27.74 -10.42
N LYS A 334 1.50 -27.96 -10.93
CA LYS A 334 1.20 -28.12 -12.36
C LYS A 334 1.73 -26.97 -13.20
N TYR A 335 1.61 -25.73 -12.72
CA TYR A 335 2.06 -24.52 -13.42
C TYR A 335 3.41 -23.98 -12.93
N ASN A 336 4.12 -24.69 -12.04
CA ASN A 336 5.41 -24.28 -11.49
C ASN A 336 5.38 -22.84 -10.90
N PHE A 337 4.45 -22.60 -9.98
CA PHE A 337 4.41 -21.38 -9.17
C PHE A 337 4.99 -21.65 -7.77
N VAL A 338 5.79 -20.71 -7.27
CA VAL A 338 6.16 -20.59 -5.85
C VAL A 338 5.08 -19.76 -5.16
N THR A 339 4.51 -20.27 -4.08
CA THR A 339 3.29 -19.73 -3.44
C THR A 339 3.32 -20.01 -1.92
N PRO A 340 2.38 -19.49 -1.12
CA PRO A 340 2.24 -19.87 0.29
C PRO A 340 2.01 -21.38 0.56
N VAL A 341 1.76 -22.19 -0.47
CA VAL A 341 1.64 -23.65 -0.37
C VAL A 341 2.77 -24.43 -1.08
N SER A 342 3.65 -23.76 -1.84
CA SER A 342 4.69 -24.41 -2.66
C SER A 342 6.04 -23.68 -2.62
N SER A 343 7.11 -24.40 -2.32
CA SER A 343 8.49 -23.89 -2.29
C SER A 343 9.32 -24.39 -3.48
N LEU A 344 10.31 -23.59 -3.89
CA LEU A 344 11.36 -24.02 -4.81
C LEU A 344 12.58 -24.44 -4.00
N VAL A 345 13.00 -25.70 -4.15
CA VAL A 345 14.14 -26.28 -3.44
C VAL A 345 15.26 -26.55 -4.43
N VAL A 346 16.45 -25.98 -4.17
CA VAL A 346 17.64 -26.19 -5.00
C VAL A 346 18.52 -27.27 -4.37
N VAL A 347 18.83 -28.30 -5.16
CA VAL A 347 19.63 -29.46 -4.76
C VAL A 347 20.88 -29.51 -5.67
N LYS A 348 22.05 -29.83 -5.11
CA LYS A 348 23.29 -29.96 -5.90
C LYS A 348 23.24 -31.24 -6.76
N PRO A 349 23.89 -31.29 -7.94
CA PRO A 349 23.73 -32.41 -8.88
C PRO A 349 24.02 -33.83 -8.37
N ASN A 350 24.80 -33.97 -7.28
CA ASN A 350 25.17 -35.25 -6.67
C ASN A 350 24.72 -35.39 -5.21
N ASP A 351 24.00 -34.41 -4.64
CA ASP A 351 23.40 -34.53 -3.31
C ASP A 351 21.91 -34.92 -3.44
N THR A 352 21.37 -35.65 -2.47
CA THR A 352 19.92 -35.92 -2.34
C THR A 352 19.24 -35.01 -1.32
N GLN A 353 20.00 -34.08 -0.71
CA GLN A 353 19.51 -33.17 0.32
C GLN A 353 19.60 -31.72 -0.15
N ALA A 354 18.61 -30.92 0.22
CA ALA A 354 18.60 -29.47 -0.02
C ALA A 354 19.77 -28.79 0.68
N VAL A 355 20.34 -27.76 0.06
CA VAL A 355 21.34 -26.90 0.72
C VAL A 355 20.60 -25.92 1.62
N ASP A 356 20.78 -26.05 2.94
CA ASP A 356 20.26 -25.18 4.01
C ASP A 356 18.93 -24.48 3.70
N ALA A 357 17.86 -25.27 3.69
CA ALA A 357 16.49 -24.78 3.55
C ALA A 357 16.01 -24.09 4.86
N GLU A 358 16.61 -22.95 5.21
CA GLU A 358 16.09 -22.09 6.28
C GLU A 358 14.71 -21.54 5.91
N GLU A 359 13.77 -21.63 6.84
CA GLU A 359 12.49 -20.94 6.73
C GLU A 359 12.69 -19.44 6.94
N ALA A 360 12.47 -18.65 5.89
CA ALA A 360 12.63 -17.19 5.88
C ALA A 360 11.68 -16.42 6.85
N LYS A 361 10.90 -17.11 7.67
CA LYS A 361 9.97 -16.56 8.68
C LYS A 361 10.60 -16.46 10.09
N ARG A 362 11.92 -16.68 10.24
CA ARG A 362 12.66 -16.46 11.49
C ARG A 362 12.69 -14.98 11.90
N ARG A 363 11.67 -14.55 12.67
CA ARG A 363 11.77 -13.38 13.56
C ARG A 363 13.05 -13.55 14.41
N PRO A 364 13.90 -12.52 14.59
CA PRO A 364 15.11 -12.66 15.41
C PRO A 364 14.74 -12.82 16.88
N THR A 365 14.70 -14.06 17.35
CA THR A 365 14.58 -14.37 18.78
C THR A 365 15.84 -13.89 19.49
N PHE A 366 15.76 -12.76 20.19
CA PHE A 366 16.83 -12.31 21.08
C PHE A 366 16.95 -13.27 22.27
N SER A 367 17.73 -14.34 22.09
CA SER A 367 18.02 -15.33 23.13
C SER A 367 18.83 -14.64 24.23
N GLY A 368 18.18 -14.34 25.35
CA GLY A 368 18.76 -13.53 26.42
C GLY A 368 20.04 -14.15 26.99
N PHE A 369 21.04 -13.30 27.25
CA PHE A 369 22.18 -13.69 28.07
C PHE A 369 21.70 -13.97 29.51
N GLY A 370 21.72 -15.25 29.89
CA GLY A 370 21.41 -15.69 31.25
C GLY A 370 22.49 -15.25 32.24
N GLY A 371 22.36 -14.04 32.79
CA GLY A 371 23.25 -13.48 33.80
C GLY A 371 22.57 -13.34 35.17
N THR A 372 22.60 -14.38 35.99
CA THR A 372 22.10 -14.32 37.37
C THR A 372 23.02 -13.48 38.26
N ALA A 373 22.59 -12.29 38.66
CA ALA A 373 23.23 -11.49 39.69
C ALA A 373 22.17 -10.89 40.63
N HIS A 374 22.42 -10.95 41.94
CA HIS A 374 21.48 -10.46 42.95
C HIS A 374 21.48 -8.94 43.06
N TYR A 375 20.32 -8.36 43.40
CA TYR A 375 20.26 -7.00 43.95
C TYR A 375 21.03 -6.94 45.28
N GLY A 376 22.13 -6.19 45.30
CA GLY A 376 22.89 -5.85 46.51
C GLY A 376 23.24 -4.37 46.49
N MET A 377 22.83 -3.64 47.53
CA MET A 377 23.15 -2.21 47.67
C MET A 377 24.63 -2.01 48.01
N GLN A 378 25.32 -1.11 47.29
CA GLN A 378 26.14 -0.06 47.92
C GLN A 378 26.51 1.06 46.94
N ALA A 379 26.94 2.20 47.47
CA ALA A 379 27.17 3.44 46.73
C ALA A 379 28.66 3.73 46.48
N GLY A 380 28.97 4.44 45.40
CA GLY A 380 30.33 4.90 45.07
C GLY A 380 30.31 6.03 44.03
N VAL A 381 31.11 7.09 44.28
CA VAL A 381 31.19 8.33 43.48
C VAL A 381 32.37 8.23 42.47
N PRO A 382 32.34 8.91 41.29
CA PRO A 382 33.16 8.55 40.12
C PRO A 382 34.42 9.43 39.94
N ILE A 383 35.18 9.24 38.84
CA ILE A 383 35.94 10.24 38.03
C ILE A 383 36.83 9.54 36.96
N GLY A 384 37.03 10.13 35.76
CA GLY A 384 38.22 9.83 34.91
C GLY A 384 38.05 9.82 33.37
N LEU A 385 38.77 10.71 32.67
CA LEU A 385 39.02 10.81 31.20
C LEU A 385 40.50 11.30 31.03
N PRO A 386 41.10 11.41 29.81
CA PRO A 386 41.13 10.56 28.61
C PRO A 386 42.59 10.31 28.08
N GLY A 387 42.80 9.70 26.90
CA GLY A 387 44.15 9.64 26.25
C GLY A 387 44.24 8.97 24.85
N LEU A 388 45.18 9.44 24.00
CA LEU A 388 45.52 9.08 22.59
C LEU A 388 47.04 9.36 22.35
N PRO A 389 47.70 9.11 21.17
CA PRO A 389 47.48 8.23 20.00
C PRO A 389 48.76 7.41 19.57
N GLY A 390 48.79 6.76 18.38
CA GLY A 390 49.96 6.10 17.75
C GLY A 390 49.78 5.71 16.26
N ILE A 391 50.84 5.46 15.46
CA ILE A 391 50.79 5.43 13.96
C ILE A 391 51.83 4.49 13.23
N ALA A 392 51.61 4.22 11.92
CA ALA A 392 52.44 3.57 10.87
C ALA A 392 52.53 2.01 10.85
N GLY A 393 52.81 1.28 9.74
CA GLY A 393 53.02 1.62 8.29
C GLY A 393 53.17 0.36 7.36
N PRO A 394 53.17 0.46 6.00
CA PRO A 394 52.97 -0.67 5.03
C PRO A 394 54.18 -1.06 4.13
N PRO A 395 54.09 -2.14 3.29
CA PRO A 395 53.91 -2.05 1.80
C PRO A 395 53.03 -3.22 1.21
N GLY A 396 52.83 -3.52 -0.09
CA GLY A 396 53.23 -2.98 -1.43
C GLY A 396 52.86 -3.94 -2.62
N PHE A 397 53.20 -3.57 -3.89
CA PHE A 397 52.97 -4.30 -5.20
C PHE A 397 51.51 -4.44 -5.72
N GLY A 398 51.21 -4.54 -7.04
CA GLY A 398 52.01 -4.44 -8.28
C GLY A 398 51.17 -4.61 -9.59
N SER A 399 51.57 -3.95 -10.70
CA SER A 399 50.83 -3.72 -11.99
C SER A 399 50.54 -4.94 -12.90
N HIS A 400 49.68 -4.79 -13.95
CA HIS A 400 50.05 -4.80 -15.39
C HIS A 400 48.85 -4.69 -16.42
N TYR A 401 49.01 -3.84 -17.46
CA TYR A 401 48.60 -3.83 -18.90
C TYR A 401 47.42 -4.71 -19.45
N GLY A 402 46.74 -4.37 -20.57
CA GLY A 402 46.91 -3.25 -21.52
C GLY A 402 46.01 -3.24 -22.78
N MET A 403 46.23 -2.26 -23.68
CA MET A 403 45.45 -1.78 -24.85
C MET A 403 45.07 -2.77 -25.99
N SER A 404 44.01 -2.43 -26.77
CA SER A 404 44.12 -2.06 -28.22
C SER A 404 42.81 -1.44 -28.79
N ALA A 405 42.81 -0.93 -30.04
CA ALA A 405 41.69 -0.17 -30.64
C ALA A 405 41.53 -0.35 -32.17
N GLY A 406 40.40 0.11 -32.76
CA GLY A 406 40.11 0.14 -34.21
C GLY A 406 39.08 1.21 -34.61
N ARG A 407 39.13 1.70 -35.87
CA ARG A 407 38.29 2.81 -36.43
C ARG A 407 37.74 2.43 -37.85
N PRO A 408 37.35 3.34 -38.79
CA PRO A 408 35.97 3.84 -38.98
C PRO A 408 35.46 3.79 -40.46
N GLY A 409 34.23 4.28 -40.76
CA GLY A 409 33.82 4.60 -42.17
C GLY A 409 32.34 5.03 -42.41
N PRO A 410 32.08 6.23 -43.01
CA PRO A 410 30.77 6.71 -43.52
C PRO A 410 30.88 7.19 -45.01
N PRO A 411 30.07 8.12 -45.62
CA PRO A 411 28.66 8.59 -45.47
C PRO A 411 27.83 8.67 -46.80
N GLY A 412 26.57 9.13 -46.76
CA GLY A 412 25.79 9.71 -47.91
C GLY A 412 24.33 9.20 -48.03
N HIS A 413 23.34 9.89 -48.64
CA HIS A 413 23.25 11.28 -49.17
C HIS A 413 21.77 11.66 -49.53
N ARG A 414 21.40 12.96 -49.39
CA ARG A 414 20.31 13.70 -50.10
C ARG A 414 18.83 13.59 -49.62
N LEU A 415 18.05 14.64 -49.96
CA LEU A 415 16.58 14.81 -49.81
C LEU A 415 15.83 14.16 -51.01
N ASP A 416 14.53 13.85 -51.00
CA ASP A 416 13.40 14.82 -51.05
C ASP A 416 11.99 14.18 -50.97
N THR A 417 10.95 15.03 -50.90
CA THR A 417 9.48 14.77 -51.04
C THR A 417 8.69 14.10 -49.90
N LEU A 418 7.50 14.65 -49.66
CA LEU A 418 6.39 14.10 -48.86
C LEU A 418 5.28 13.57 -49.78
N PRO A 419 4.59 12.49 -49.36
CA PRO A 419 3.13 12.52 -49.38
C PRO A 419 2.50 12.05 -48.05
N LEU A 420 1.26 12.46 -47.80
CA LEU A 420 0.46 11.98 -46.66
C LEU A 420 0.09 10.50 -46.84
N ALA A 421 0.43 9.68 -45.85
CA ALA A 421 -0.03 8.30 -45.71
C ALA A 421 -0.71 8.10 -44.36
N LEU A 422 -1.67 7.18 -44.29
CA LEU A 422 -2.31 6.76 -43.04
C LEU A 422 -1.29 5.97 -42.18
N PRO A 423 -1.33 6.08 -40.84
CA PRO A 423 -0.44 5.30 -39.98
C PRO A 423 -0.78 3.81 -40.07
N GLU A 424 0.23 2.99 -40.36
CA GLU A 424 0.13 1.54 -40.29
C GLU A 424 -0.05 1.06 -38.82
N PRO A 425 -0.69 -0.10 -38.59
CA PRO A 425 -0.88 -0.62 -37.23
C PRO A 425 0.47 -0.92 -36.56
N VAL A 426 0.74 -0.26 -35.44
CA VAL A 426 1.97 -0.44 -34.66
C VAL A 426 2.09 -1.90 -34.19
N SER A 427 3.14 -2.58 -34.66
CA SER A 427 3.49 -3.91 -34.19
C SER A 427 3.98 -3.83 -32.74
N ILE A 428 3.20 -4.36 -31.80
CA ILE A 428 3.55 -4.37 -30.38
C ILE A 428 4.63 -5.44 -30.15
N GLY A 429 5.88 -4.99 -30.09
CA GLY A 429 7.00 -5.80 -29.61
C GLY A 429 6.89 -6.14 -28.12
N PRO A 430 7.77 -7.01 -27.59
CA PRO A 430 7.81 -7.30 -26.16
C PRO A 430 8.09 -6.04 -25.33
N SER A 431 7.51 -5.99 -24.13
CA SER A 431 7.61 -4.85 -23.20
C SER A 431 9.07 -4.39 -23.00
N PRO A 432 9.34 -3.08 -22.95
CA PRO A 432 10.69 -2.60 -22.71
C PRO A 432 11.16 -3.03 -21.32
N SER A 433 12.31 -3.69 -21.26
CA SER A 433 13.10 -3.76 -20.04
C SER A 433 13.58 -2.34 -19.72
N LEU A 434 13.01 -1.72 -18.68
CA LEU A 434 13.43 -0.40 -18.20
C LEU A 434 14.95 -0.39 -18.01
N ASP A 435 15.61 0.59 -18.63
CA ASP A 435 17.06 0.70 -18.55
C ASP A 435 17.45 1.07 -17.09
N PRO A 436 18.42 0.38 -16.46
CA PRO A 436 18.89 0.73 -15.12
C PRO A 436 19.29 2.21 -14.97
N SER A 437 19.70 2.87 -16.07
CA SER A 437 19.98 4.30 -16.10
C SER A 437 18.75 5.19 -15.93
N GLU A 438 17.60 4.84 -16.51
CA GLU A 438 16.34 5.59 -16.35
C GLU A 438 15.82 5.47 -14.91
N VAL A 439 15.89 4.26 -14.34
CA VAL A 439 15.50 3.99 -12.95
C VAL A 439 16.37 4.81 -11.98
N LEU A 440 17.69 4.76 -12.11
CA LEU A 440 18.59 5.52 -11.23
C LEU A 440 18.49 7.04 -11.45
N LEU A 441 18.24 7.50 -12.68
CA LEU A 441 17.99 8.91 -12.97
C LEU A 441 16.71 9.41 -12.29
N SER A 442 15.61 8.63 -12.34
CA SER A 442 14.36 9.01 -11.66
C SER A 442 14.53 9.13 -10.14
N SER A 443 15.30 8.22 -9.52
CA SER A 443 15.63 8.26 -8.09
C SER A 443 16.50 9.47 -7.71
N LEU A 444 17.48 9.82 -8.55
CA LEU A 444 18.28 11.03 -8.36
C LEU A 444 17.46 12.32 -8.54
N LEU A 445 16.51 12.35 -9.48
CA LEU A 445 15.60 13.49 -9.67
C LEU A 445 14.60 13.66 -8.52
N GLN A 446 14.15 12.57 -7.89
CA GLN A 446 13.36 12.62 -6.66
C GLN A 446 14.18 13.12 -5.45
N THR A 447 15.44 12.67 -5.34
CA THR A 447 16.33 13.03 -4.22
C THR A 447 16.85 14.47 -4.35
N PHE A 448 17.16 14.92 -5.57
CA PHE A 448 17.73 16.23 -5.87
C PHE A 448 16.88 16.91 -6.95
N SER A 449 15.72 17.46 -6.55
CA SER A 449 14.76 18.10 -7.48
C SER A 449 15.37 19.22 -8.34
N TRP A 450 16.42 19.89 -7.84
CA TRP A 450 17.17 20.92 -8.58
C TRP A 450 18.00 20.36 -9.74
N LEU A 451 18.31 19.06 -9.76
CA LEU A 451 19.16 18.41 -10.76
C LEU A 451 18.52 18.47 -12.16
N ALA A 452 17.18 18.44 -12.22
CA ALA A 452 16.41 18.63 -13.46
C ALA A 452 16.78 19.95 -14.19
N ASN A 453 17.08 21.02 -13.44
CA ASN A 453 17.36 22.35 -13.99
C ASN A 453 18.74 22.45 -14.66
N ILE A 454 19.63 21.48 -14.44
CA ILE A 454 20.99 21.46 -14.99
C ILE A 454 21.28 20.21 -15.84
N LEU A 455 20.33 19.29 -15.98
CA LEU A 455 20.42 18.16 -16.90
C LEU A 455 19.91 18.55 -18.29
N GLN A 456 20.76 18.41 -19.29
CA GLN A 456 20.41 18.61 -20.69
C GLN A 456 21.13 17.55 -21.54
N ASP A 457 20.39 16.84 -22.38
CA ASP A 457 20.89 15.76 -23.25
C ASP A 457 21.67 14.66 -22.48
N GLY A 458 21.22 14.33 -21.26
CA GLY A 458 21.88 13.37 -20.37
C GLY A 458 23.17 13.87 -19.70
N MET A 459 23.54 15.14 -19.93
CA MET A 459 24.74 15.78 -19.37
C MET A 459 24.36 16.80 -18.30
N VAL A 460 25.07 16.77 -17.17
CA VAL A 460 25.05 17.81 -16.13
C VAL A 460 25.83 19.03 -16.65
N LYS A 461 25.14 20.16 -16.76
CA LYS A 461 25.72 21.46 -17.09
C LYS A 461 26.28 22.12 -15.82
N THR A 462 27.49 22.64 -15.91
CA THR A 462 28.18 23.34 -14.82
C THR A 462 28.90 24.57 -15.39
N PRO A 463 29.29 25.56 -14.57
CA PRO A 463 30.03 26.74 -15.04
C PRO A 463 31.37 26.44 -15.71
N ILE A 464 31.93 25.23 -15.52
CA ILE A 464 33.24 24.83 -16.07
C ILE A 464 33.17 23.73 -17.14
N GLY A 465 31.99 23.19 -17.46
CA GLY A 465 31.84 22.14 -18.47
C GLY A 465 30.50 21.40 -18.47
N SER A 466 30.35 20.46 -19.39
CA SER A 466 29.26 19.46 -19.44
C SER A 466 29.82 18.09 -19.09
N TYR A 467 29.21 17.37 -18.15
CA TYR A 467 29.72 16.09 -17.64
C TYR A 467 28.60 15.05 -17.49
N LYS A 468 28.92 13.76 -17.65
CA LYS A 468 27.96 12.65 -17.48
C LYS A 468 27.61 12.46 -16.00
N LEU A 469 26.39 12.02 -15.69
CA LEU A 469 25.94 11.83 -14.30
C LEU A 469 26.66 10.66 -13.58
N GLY A 470 27.00 9.60 -14.34
CA GLY A 470 27.63 8.37 -13.82
C GLY A 470 26.64 7.47 -13.06
N ILE A 471 26.74 6.16 -13.28
CA ILE A 471 25.70 5.18 -12.92
C ILE A 471 26.30 3.88 -12.36
N ASN A 472 27.42 3.40 -12.92
CA ASN A 472 28.07 2.14 -12.50
C ASN A 472 29.61 2.16 -12.64
N GLU A 473 30.19 3.33 -12.92
CA GLU A 473 31.62 3.48 -13.15
C GLU A 473 32.40 3.39 -11.85
N THR A 474 33.31 2.43 -11.74
CA THR A 474 34.28 2.39 -10.64
C THR A 474 35.23 3.59 -10.74
N ILE A 475 35.10 4.53 -9.81
CA ILE A 475 35.88 5.77 -9.77
C ILE A 475 37.11 5.59 -8.87
N PRO A 476 38.34 5.90 -9.35
CA PRO A 476 39.54 5.87 -8.51
C PRO A 476 39.50 6.98 -7.45
N TYR A 477 40.29 6.84 -6.39
CA TYR A 477 40.35 7.86 -5.33
C TYR A 477 40.81 9.22 -5.89
N VAL A 478 39.93 10.21 -5.84
CA VAL A 478 40.18 11.61 -6.19
C VAL A 478 39.89 12.46 -4.94
N PRO A 479 40.92 13.07 -4.29
CA PRO A 479 40.70 13.97 -3.18
C PRO A 479 40.12 15.31 -3.67
N CYS A 480 39.31 15.95 -2.83
CA CYS A 480 38.69 17.24 -3.13
C CYS A 480 38.78 18.18 -1.90
N PRO A 481 38.89 19.52 -2.10
CA PRO A 481 39.35 20.43 -1.05
C PRO A 481 38.28 20.84 -0.02
N LYS A 482 36.99 20.71 -0.35
CA LYS A 482 35.87 21.24 0.44
C LYS A 482 34.64 20.36 0.28
N ALA A 483 34.43 19.43 1.20
CA ALA A 483 33.19 18.66 1.33
C ALA A 483 32.11 19.49 2.06
N THR A 484 30.89 18.95 2.16
CA THR A 484 29.73 19.60 2.82
C THR A 484 29.95 19.99 4.29
N ASN A 485 30.97 19.43 4.95
CA ASN A 485 31.41 19.77 6.30
C ASN A 485 32.58 20.78 6.35
N ASN A 486 32.94 21.40 5.22
CA ASN A 486 34.11 22.25 5.02
C ASN A 486 35.47 21.63 5.37
N GLN A 487 35.57 20.29 5.37
CA GLN A 487 36.84 19.56 5.46
C GLN A 487 37.28 19.02 4.08
N PRO A 488 38.55 18.61 3.91
CA PRO A 488 38.97 17.81 2.76
C PRO A 488 38.17 16.51 2.68
N GLY A 489 37.82 16.10 1.47
CA GLY A 489 36.95 14.94 1.22
C GLY A 489 37.38 14.10 0.03
N GLN A 490 36.53 13.14 -0.34
CA GLN A 490 36.66 12.33 -1.55
C GLN A 490 35.58 12.71 -2.55
N CYS A 491 35.97 12.94 -3.80
CA CYS A 491 35.02 13.13 -4.90
C CYS A 491 34.35 11.79 -5.25
N LYS A 492 33.01 11.74 -5.19
CA LYS A 492 32.20 10.55 -5.55
C LYS A 492 31.09 10.95 -6.52
N LEU A 493 30.53 9.98 -7.25
CA LEU A 493 29.31 10.19 -8.05
C LEU A 493 28.15 10.57 -7.13
N LEU A 494 27.21 11.38 -7.62
CA LEU A 494 26.14 11.99 -6.80
C LEU A 494 25.32 10.95 -6.02
N HIS A 495 25.00 9.80 -6.62
CA HIS A 495 24.26 8.71 -5.97
C HIS A 495 25.05 7.98 -4.87
N ASN A 496 26.40 8.06 -4.87
CA ASN A 496 27.29 7.41 -3.89
C ASN A 496 27.65 8.34 -2.71
N CYS A 497 26.92 9.45 -2.53
CA CYS A 497 27.24 10.50 -1.56
C CYS A 497 26.12 10.67 -0.51
N HIS A 498 25.67 9.58 0.11
CA HIS A 498 24.51 9.55 1.04
C HIS A 498 24.58 10.51 2.26
N GLN A 499 25.73 11.13 2.52
CA GLN A 499 25.93 12.11 3.60
C GLN A 499 25.90 13.58 3.13
N ALA A 500 25.79 13.85 1.82
CA ALA A 500 25.77 15.21 1.30
C ALA A 500 24.34 15.78 1.25
N VAL A 501 24.08 16.75 2.13
CA VAL A 501 22.86 17.56 2.10
C VAL A 501 23.07 18.70 1.09
N LEU A 502 22.46 18.58 -0.09
CA LEU A 502 22.56 19.54 -1.20
C LEU A 502 21.16 20.06 -1.54
N PRO A 503 20.65 21.09 -0.86
CA PRO A 503 19.29 21.57 -1.09
C PRO A 503 19.12 22.38 -2.39
N THR A 504 20.19 22.95 -2.94
CA THR A 504 20.14 23.76 -4.17
C THR A 504 21.26 23.42 -5.17
N VAL A 505 21.09 23.89 -6.41
CA VAL A 505 22.15 23.87 -7.46
C VAL A 505 23.43 24.56 -6.97
N THR A 506 23.30 25.63 -6.19
CA THR A 506 24.43 26.41 -5.69
C THR A 506 25.30 25.57 -4.75
N ASP A 507 24.68 24.81 -3.83
CA ASP A 507 25.40 23.93 -2.90
C ASP A 507 26.12 22.80 -3.65
N PHE A 508 25.51 22.27 -4.72
CA PHE A 508 26.16 21.31 -5.60
C PHE A 508 27.38 21.91 -6.31
N TYR A 509 27.30 23.14 -6.84
CA TYR A 509 28.45 23.82 -7.45
C TYR A 509 29.55 24.16 -6.42
N ASP A 510 29.18 24.54 -5.20
CA ASP A 510 30.10 24.86 -4.10
C ASP A 510 30.92 23.65 -3.58
N HIS A 511 30.49 22.44 -3.96
CA HIS A 511 31.13 21.16 -3.66
C HIS A 511 31.43 20.33 -4.93
N PHE A 512 31.32 20.92 -6.13
CA PHE A 512 31.47 20.20 -7.39
C PHE A 512 32.91 19.74 -7.63
N CYS A 513 33.07 18.54 -8.19
CA CYS A 513 34.36 18.00 -8.59
C CYS A 513 34.23 17.08 -9.81
N VAL A 514 35.29 17.05 -10.64
CA VAL A 514 35.27 16.34 -11.92
C VAL A 514 35.94 14.98 -11.79
N LEU A 515 35.27 13.93 -12.29
CA LEU A 515 35.72 12.55 -12.19
C LEU A 515 36.10 11.99 -13.56
N LYS A 516 37.34 11.48 -13.68
CA LYS A 516 37.95 10.98 -14.93
C LYS A 516 37.93 11.97 -16.12
N ASN A 517 37.74 13.28 -15.86
CA ASN A 517 37.44 14.32 -16.86
C ASN A 517 36.15 14.11 -17.68
N GLU A 518 35.27 13.17 -17.29
CA GLU A 518 34.06 12.82 -18.02
C GLU A 518 32.77 12.92 -17.18
N PHE A 519 32.87 12.77 -15.86
CA PHE A 519 31.73 12.58 -14.96
C PHE A 519 31.60 13.69 -13.92
N ALA A 520 30.35 14.02 -13.60
CA ALA A 520 29.98 14.92 -12.52
C ALA A 520 30.09 14.21 -11.17
N GLY A 521 30.92 14.75 -10.28
CA GLY A 521 31.05 14.31 -8.90
C GLY A 521 30.74 15.43 -7.92
N VAL A 522 30.55 15.04 -6.66
CA VAL A 522 30.46 15.96 -5.53
C VAL A 522 31.45 15.55 -4.44
N CYS A 523 31.96 16.54 -3.72
CA CYS A 523 32.93 16.35 -2.67
C CYS A 523 32.26 15.85 -1.39
N CYS A 524 32.39 14.55 -1.12
CA CYS A 524 31.81 13.90 0.04
C CYS A 524 32.77 13.93 1.23
N PRO A 525 32.26 13.98 2.47
CA PRO A 525 33.04 13.60 3.64
C PRO A 525 33.66 12.19 3.49
N MET A 526 34.74 11.97 4.25
CA MET A 526 35.44 10.70 4.39
C MET A 526 34.77 9.82 5.45
#